data_AF-A0A2W2GHJ9-F1
#
_entry.id   AF-A0A2W2GHJ9-F1
#
_cell.length_a   1.000
_cell.length_b   1.000
_cell.length_c   1.000
_cell.angle_alpha   90.00
_cell.angle_beta   90.00
_cell.angle_gamma   90.00
#
_symmetry.space_group_name_H-M   'P 1'
#
loop_
_entity.id
_entity.type
_entity.pdbx_description
1 polymer ?
#
loop_
_entity_poly.entity_id
_entity_poly.type
_entity_poly.pdbx_seq_one_letter_code
_entity_poly.pdbx_strand_id
1 'polypeptide(L)'
;MGERVRALREAAGLRQEDLSRAARAAGLAWPRSKIAQLERGDKALSAEELLLLPVVLGWVLDRPVPWRELVDGDIALSDQVTIAAADLSRYMALPLAELLAVRASDPGEVWERIRGRCAELGIPAQPPAFAEVLAASGEAEYRAATRLKESGEVYAAISAHLWGRTMSAERDDLAEESGAAAAGLTAHRGRAARTLDEEVQAFIRKE
;
A
#
# COMPACT_ATOMS: atom_id res chain seq x y z
N MET A 1 17.66 6.10 -11.68
CA MET A 1 16.71 5.17 -11.04
C MET A 1 15.32 5.78 -10.85
N GLY A 2 15.16 6.83 -10.03
CA GLY A 2 13.85 7.45 -9.76
C GLY A 2 13.04 7.78 -11.02
N GLU A 3 13.67 8.43 -12.00
CA GLU A 3 13.03 8.76 -13.28
C GLU A 3 12.60 7.51 -14.08
N ARG A 4 13.39 6.44 -14.05
CA ARG A 4 13.05 5.15 -14.69
C ARG A 4 11.83 4.51 -14.02
N VAL A 5 11.78 4.51 -12.68
CA VAL A 5 10.61 4.05 -11.91
C VAL A 5 9.36 4.81 -12.32
N ARG A 6 9.46 6.14 -12.40
CA ARG A 6 8.36 7.02 -12.83
C ARG A 6 7.91 6.68 -14.26
N ALA A 7 8.85 6.55 -15.19
CA ALA A 7 8.55 6.26 -16.59
C ALA A 7 7.84 4.90 -16.76
N LEU A 8 8.29 3.86 -16.06
CA LEU A 8 7.63 2.54 -16.07
C LEU A 8 6.20 2.61 -15.53
N ARG A 9 6.02 3.30 -14.40
CA ARG A 9 4.70 3.49 -13.79
C ARG A 9 3.76 4.24 -14.73
N GLU A 10 4.19 5.37 -15.29
CA GLU A 10 3.36 6.20 -16.18
C GLU A 10 3.03 5.49 -17.50
N ALA A 11 3.98 4.74 -18.07
CA ALA A 11 3.74 3.93 -19.27
C ALA A 11 2.66 2.86 -19.09
N ALA A 12 2.50 2.36 -17.86
CA ALA A 12 1.46 1.39 -17.49
C ALA A 12 0.16 2.06 -17.01
N GLY A 13 0.05 3.39 -17.03
CA GLY A 13 -1.14 4.12 -16.56
C GLY A 13 -1.35 4.07 -15.04
N LEU A 14 -0.33 3.67 -14.27
CA LEU A 14 -0.41 3.45 -12.84
C LEU A 14 -0.23 4.75 -12.05
N ARG A 15 -0.88 4.84 -10.90
CA ARG A 15 -0.76 5.93 -9.94
C ARG A 15 0.33 5.60 -8.91
N GLN A 16 0.86 6.63 -8.26
CA GLN A 16 1.82 6.44 -7.15
C GLN A 16 1.21 5.65 -5.98
N GLU A 17 -0.12 5.70 -5.81
CA GLU A 17 -0.82 4.91 -4.78
C GLU A 17 -0.74 3.40 -5.06
N ASP A 18 -0.74 2.99 -6.33
CA ASP A 18 -0.66 1.57 -6.70
C ASP A 18 0.70 0.98 -6.28
N LEU A 19 1.79 1.73 -6.52
CA LEU A 19 3.13 1.37 -6.03
C LEU A 19 3.20 1.39 -4.50
N SER A 20 2.57 2.36 -3.84
CA SER A 20 2.51 2.41 -2.37
C SER A 20 1.80 1.19 -1.80
N ARG A 21 0.70 0.75 -2.41
CA ARG A 21 -0.04 -0.46 -2.02
C ARG A 21 0.80 -1.71 -2.20
N ALA A 22 1.45 -1.90 -3.35
CA ALA A 22 2.30 -3.05 -3.58
C ALA A 22 3.53 -3.09 -2.68
N ALA A 23 4.14 -1.92 -2.39
CA ALA A 23 5.22 -1.82 -1.42
C ALA A 23 4.77 -2.28 -0.03
N ARG A 24 3.57 -1.85 0.42
CA ARG A 24 2.98 -2.31 1.70
C ARG A 24 2.73 -3.82 1.71
N ALA A 25 2.23 -4.38 0.60
CA ALA A 25 2.07 -5.83 0.47
C ALA A 25 3.41 -6.59 0.56
N ALA A 26 4.51 -5.95 0.15
CA ALA A 26 5.88 -6.47 0.30
C ALA A 26 6.48 -6.23 1.70
N GLY A 27 5.69 -5.70 2.65
CA GLY A 27 6.14 -5.37 4.00
C GLY A 27 6.86 -4.02 4.14
N LEU A 28 6.93 -3.22 3.07
CA LEU A 28 7.51 -1.88 3.10
C LEU A 28 6.47 -0.84 3.51
N ALA A 29 6.75 -0.08 4.56
CA ALA A 29 5.90 1.03 4.99
C ALA A 29 6.05 2.27 4.08
N TRP A 30 5.90 2.13 2.76
CA TRP A 30 6.05 3.22 1.80
C TRP A 30 4.73 3.98 1.64
N PRO A 31 4.61 5.21 2.17
CA PRO A 31 3.51 6.10 1.80
C PRO A 31 3.69 6.61 0.37
N ARG A 32 2.62 7.14 -0.23
CA ARG A 32 2.66 7.79 -1.55
C ARG A 32 3.74 8.88 -1.64
N SER A 33 3.92 9.65 -0.57
CA SER A 33 4.96 10.69 -0.49
C SER A 33 6.39 10.13 -0.64
N LYS A 34 6.64 8.89 -0.19
CA LYS A 34 7.93 8.23 -0.36
C LYS A 34 8.15 7.81 -1.81
N ILE A 35 7.10 7.35 -2.52
CA ILE A 35 7.17 7.09 -3.96
C ILE A 35 7.51 8.39 -4.71
N ALA A 36 6.85 9.49 -4.39
CA ALA A 36 7.13 10.79 -5.00
C ALA A 36 8.56 11.31 -4.71
N GLN A 37 9.14 10.98 -3.55
CA GLN A 37 10.54 11.29 -3.24
C GLN A 37 11.50 10.39 -4.02
N LEU A 38 11.22 9.09 -4.10
CA LEU A 38 11.98 8.13 -4.90
C LEU A 38 12.02 8.55 -6.37
N GLU A 39 10.87 8.87 -6.96
CA GLU A 39 10.75 9.25 -8.37
C GLU A 39 11.52 10.53 -8.73
N ARG A 40 11.67 11.45 -7.76
CA ARG A 40 12.47 12.67 -7.92
C ARG A 40 13.97 12.45 -7.70
N GLY A 41 14.36 11.30 -7.14
CA GLY A 41 15.75 11.02 -6.76
C GLY A 41 16.19 11.69 -5.45
N ASP A 42 15.25 12.26 -4.68
CA ASP A 42 15.54 13.05 -3.48
C ASP A 42 15.91 12.19 -2.26
N LYS A 43 15.68 10.87 -2.31
CA LYS A 43 15.84 9.98 -1.16
C LYS A 43 16.61 8.73 -1.53
N ALA A 44 17.69 8.48 -0.80
CA ALA A 44 18.36 7.19 -0.81
C ALA A 44 17.40 6.12 -0.26
N LEU A 45 17.29 5.01 -0.99
CA LEU A 45 16.64 3.81 -0.51
C LEU A 45 17.59 3.10 0.47
N SER A 46 17.04 2.45 1.50
CA SER A 46 17.82 1.49 2.27
C SER A 46 18.18 0.28 1.40
N ALA A 47 19.08 -0.59 1.87
CA ALA A 47 19.45 -1.79 1.13
C ALA A 47 18.23 -2.71 0.91
N GLU A 48 17.40 -2.90 1.94
CA GLU A 48 16.18 -3.72 1.88
C GLU A 48 15.19 -3.17 0.85
N GLU A 49 15.03 -1.85 0.85
CA GLU A 49 14.17 -1.10 -0.06
C GLU A 49 14.61 -1.17 -1.50
N LEU A 50 15.92 -1.08 -1.72
CA LEU A 50 16.53 -1.29 -3.03
C LEU A 50 16.24 -2.73 -3.49
N LEU A 51 16.60 -3.74 -2.68
CA LEU A 51 16.41 -5.15 -3.02
C LEU A 51 14.96 -5.52 -3.38
N LEU A 52 13.97 -4.93 -2.70
CA LEU A 52 12.55 -5.21 -2.93
C LEU A 52 11.90 -4.36 -4.04
N LEU A 53 12.53 -3.27 -4.49
CA LEU A 53 11.96 -2.39 -5.52
C LEU A 53 11.59 -3.13 -6.82
N PRO A 54 12.45 -4.00 -7.41
CA PRO A 54 12.09 -4.78 -8.59
C PRO A 54 10.89 -5.72 -8.38
N VAL A 55 10.73 -6.26 -7.16
CA VAL A 55 9.62 -7.15 -6.80
C VAL A 55 8.32 -6.35 -6.76
N VAL A 56 8.33 -5.22 -6.06
CA VAL A 56 7.18 -4.31 -5.96
C VAL A 56 6.74 -3.86 -7.35
N LEU A 57 7.68 -3.43 -8.19
CA LEU A 57 7.37 -3.02 -9.56
C LEU A 57 6.84 -4.19 -10.39
N GLY A 58 7.40 -5.38 -10.22
CA GLY A 58 6.97 -6.55 -10.97
C GLY A 58 5.55 -7.01 -10.64
N TRP A 59 5.11 -6.84 -9.39
CA TRP A 59 3.72 -7.10 -9.00
C TRP A 59 2.74 -6.11 -9.62
N VAL A 60 3.05 -4.81 -9.64
CA VAL A 60 2.11 -3.81 -10.20
C VAL A 60 2.13 -3.82 -11.73
N LEU A 61 3.27 -4.12 -12.35
CA LEU A 61 3.40 -4.18 -13.82
C LEU A 61 3.03 -5.55 -14.41
N ASP A 62 2.68 -6.52 -13.56
CA ASP A 62 2.38 -7.91 -13.93
C ASP A 62 3.47 -8.55 -14.84
N ARG A 63 4.73 -8.23 -14.54
CA ARG A 63 5.90 -8.81 -15.24
C ARG A 63 7.18 -8.65 -14.42
N PRO A 64 8.18 -9.53 -14.58
CA PRO A 64 9.49 -9.29 -13.99
C PRO A 64 10.12 -7.97 -14.45
N VAL A 65 10.69 -7.23 -13.51
CA VAL A 65 11.42 -5.98 -13.77
C VAL A 65 12.89 -6.20 -13.39
N PRO A 66 13.81 -6.38 -14.35
CA PRO A 66 15.21 -6.58 -14.04
C PRO A 66 15.91 -5.26 -13.65
N TRP A 67 16.98 -5.34 -12.87
CA TRP A 67 17.77 -4.18 -12.43
C TRP A 67 18.27 -3.27 -13.56
N ARG A 68 18.66 -3.85 -14.70
CA ARG A 68 19.05 -3.11 -15.91
C ARG A 68 17.96 -2.20 -16.49
N GLU A 69 16.68 -2.43 -16.15
CA GLU A 69 15.58 -1.55 -16.58
C GLU A 69 15.41 -0.36 -15.63
N LEU A 70 15.91 -0.47 -14.40
CA LEU A 70 15.82 0.55 -13.37
C LEU A 70 17.04 1.47 -13.33
N VAL A 71 18.20 0.95 -13.70
CA VAL A 71 19.47 1.68 -13.65
C VAL A 71 20.27 1.47 -14.91
N ASP A 72 20.69 2.59 -15.49
CA ASP A 72 21.64 2.63 -16.60
C ASP A 72 23.04 2.87 -16.06
N GLY A 73 24.03 2.15 -16.60
CA GLY A 73 25.45 2.36 -16.28
C GLY A 73 25.86 1.87 -14.88
N ASP A 74 26.81 2.58 -14.29
CA ASP A 74 27.45 2.20 -13.04
C ASP A 74 26.69 2.76 -11.83
N ILE A 75 26.53 1.91 -10.81
CA ILE A 75 25.91 2.23 -9.53
C ILE A 75 27.05 2.49 -8.54
N ALA A 76 27.14 3.73 -8.04
CA ALA A 76 28.04 4.04 -6.94
C ALA A 76 27.51 3.40 -5.64
N LEU A 77 28.30 2.48 -5.08
CA LEU A 77 28.08 1.92 -3.74
C LEU A 77 28.73 2.79 -2.67
N SER A 78 29.83 3.46 -3.03
CA SER A 78 30.53 4.49 -2.25
C SER A 78 31.28 5.42 -3.21
N ASP A 79 31.93 6.45 -2.66
CA ASP A 79 32.76 7.39 -3.42
C ASP A 79 33.95 6.71 -4.14
N GLN A 80 34.28 5.47 -3.76
CA GLN A 80 35.42 4.72 -4.29
C GLN A 80 35.03 3.40 -4.97
N VAL A 81 33.76 3.00 -4.86
CA VAL A 81 33.31 1.68 -5.32
C VAL A 81 32.07 1.85 -6.19
N THR A 82 32.15 1.39 -7.43
CA THR A 82 31.04 1.30 -8.38
C THR A 82 30.81 -0.14 -8.80
N ILE A 83 29.56 -0.46 -9.14
CA ILE A 83 29.17 -1.74 -9.73
C ILE A 83 28.33 -1.48 -10.98
N ALA A 84 28.63 -2.16 -12.09
CA ALA A 84 27.77 -2.05 -13.27
C ALA A 84 26.38 -2.63 -12.97
N ALA A 85 25.31 -1.95 -13.41
CA ALA A 85 23.94 -2.46 -13.22
C ALA A 85 23.71 -3.85 -13.84
N ALA A 86 24.45 -4.19 -14.90
CA ALA A 86 24.47 -5.51 -15.52
C ALA A 86 25.02 -6.58 -14.57
N ASP A 87 26.08 -6.27 -13.83
CA ASP A 87 26.68 -7.18 -12.85
C ASP A 87 25.78 -7.32 -11.62
N LEU A 88 25.19 -6.22 -11.14
CA LEU A 88 24.19 -6.28 -10.08
C LEU A 88 23.02 -7.20 -10.48
N SER A 89 22.52 -7.07 -11.72
CA SER A 89 21.48 -7.96 -12.26
C SER A 89 21.90 -9.42 -12.20
N ARG A 90 23.17 -9.75 -12.48
CA ARG A 90 23.70 -11.12 -12.46
C ARG A 90 23.80 -11.69 -11.05
N TYR A 91 24.24 -10.90 -10.08
CA TYR A 91 24.30 -11.32 -8.67
C TYR A 91 22.91 -11.42 -8.04
N MET A 92 21.97 -10.62 -8.51
CA MET A 92 20.57 -10.60 -8.07
C MET A 92 19.64 -11.47 -8.92
N ALA A 93 20.17 -12.19 -9.93
CA ALA A 93 19.42 -13.11 -10.79
C ALA A 93 19.24 -14.51 -10.17
N LEU A 94 19.73 -14.75 -8.94
CA LEU A 94 19.11 -15.80 -8.14
C LEU A 94 17.61 -15.48 -8.10
N PRO A 95 16.70 -16.43 -8.36
CA PRO A 95 15.28 -16.11 -8.43
C PRO A 95 14.93 -15.50 -7.08
N LEU A 96 14.74 -14.18 -7.04
CA LEU A 96 14.47 -13.51 -5.79
C LEU A 96 13.15 -14.07 -5.24
N ALA A 97 12.27 -14.60 -6.09
CA ALA A 97 11.12 -15.41 -5.72
C ALA A 97 11.46 -16.73 -4.98
N GLU A 98 12.56 -17.41 -5.31
CA GLU A 98 13.04 -18.60 -4.59
C GLU A 98 13.82 -18.23 -3.31
N LEU A 99 14.54 -17.11 -3.29
CA LEU A 99 15.23 -16.58 -2.09
C LEU A 99 14.26 -15.92 -1.09
N LEU A 100 13.24 -15.21 -1.58
CA LEU A 100 12.15 -14.59 -0.81
C LEU A 100 11.00 -15.55 -0.49
N ALA A 101 11.13 -16.83 -0.89
CA ALA A 101 10.34 -17.91 -0.29
C ALA A 101 10.52 -17.98 1.25
N VAL A 102 11.50 -17.24 1.79
CA VAL A 102 11.64 -16.96 3.22
C VAL A 102 10.70 -15.82 3.64
N ARG A 103 9.50 -16.19 4.14
CA ARG A 103 8.59 -15.39 4.98
C ARG A 103 7.75 -14.26 4.35
N ALA A 104 7.52 -14.24 3.04
CA ALA A 104 6.17 -13.80 2.65
C ALA A 104 5.23 -14.83 3.30
N SER A 105 4.48 -14.44 4.33
CA SER A 105 3.48 -15.34 4.93
C SER A 105 2.75 -16.01 3.76
N ASP A 106 2.64 -17.34 3.80
CA ASP A 106 1.89 -18.08 2.78
C ASP A 106 0.61 -17.27 2.52
N PRO A 107 0.29 -16.89 1.29
CA PRO A 107 -0.92 -16.15 1.00
C PRO A 107 -2.14 -16.76 1.71
N GLY A 108 -2.19 -18.09 1.86
CA GLY A 108 -3.16 -18.79 2.70
C GLY A 108 -3.10 -18.40 4.18
N GLU A 109 -1.92 -18.39 4.82
CA GLU A 109 -1.75 -17.96 6.22
C GLU A 109 -2.13 -16.49 6.47
N VAL A 110 -1.84 -15.59 5.52
CA VAL A 110 -2.27 -14.18 5.63
C VAL A 110 -3.79 -14.10 5.61
N TRP A 111 -4.43 -14.79 4.66
CA TRP A 111 -5.88 -14.82 4.55
C TRP A 111 -6.56 -15.50 5.72
N GLU A 112 -5.98 -16.57 6.28
CA GLU A 112 -6.50 -17.20 7.50
C GLU A 112 -6.36 -16.28 8.72
N ARG A 113 -5.28 -15.49 8.83
CA ARG A 113 -5.13 -14.49 9.90
C ARG A 113 -6.17 -13.37 9.78
N ILE A 114 -6.37 -12.86 8.57
CA ILE A 114 -7.40 -11.85 8.30
C ILE A 114 -8.78 -12.41 8.61
N ARG A 115 -9.07 -13.64 8.16
CA ARG A 115 -10.34 -14.33 8.41
C ARG A 115 -10.57 -14.56 9.89
N GLY A 116 -9.55 -15.04 10.62
CA GLY A 116 -9.60 -15.24 12.07
C GLY A 116 -9.92 -13.93 12.80
N ARG A 117 -9.20 -12.85 12.45
CA ARG A 117 -9.47 -11.53 13.03
C ARG A 117 -10.86 -10.99 12.67
N CYS A 118 -11.33 -11.20 11.44
CA CYS A 118 -12.69 -10.83 11.04
C CYS A 118 -13.74 -11.63 11.83
N ALA A 119 -13.52 -12.93 12.03
CA ALA A 119 -14.43 -13.78 12.79
C ALA A 119 -14.51 -13.38 14.27
N GLU A 120 -13.36 -13.04 14.90
CA GLU A 120 -13.32 -12.46 16.25
C GLU A 120 -14.14 -11.17 16.35
N LEU A 121 -14.18 -10.37 15.29
CA LEU A 121 -14.95 -9.13 15.23
C LEU A 121 -16.41 -9.34 14.79
N GLY A 122 -16.86 -10.58 14.62
CA GLY A 122 -18.20 -10.89 14.13
C GLY A 122 -18.45 -10.51 12.66
N ILE A 123 -17.40 -10.23 11.89
CA ILE A 123 -17.48 -9.89 10.47
C ILE A 123 -17.56 -11.20 9.66
N PRO A 124 -18.50 -11.32 8.69
CA PRO A 124 -18.56 -12.46 7.80
C PRO A 124 -17.22 -12.69 7.07
N ALA A 125 -16.84 -13.95 6.82
CA ALA A 125 -15.57 -14.30 6.16
C ALA A 125 -15.37 -13.65 4.77
N GLN A 126 -16.46 -13.29 4.11
CA GLN A 126 -16.48 -12.45 2.91
C GLN A 126 -17.63 -11.43 3.05
N PRO A 127 -17.37 -10.25 3.63
CA PRO A 127 -18.38 -9.22 3.67
C PRO A 127 -18.74 -8.80 2.23
N PRO A 128 -20.01 -8.46 1.95
CA PRO A 128 -20.39 -7.87 0.67
C PRO A 128 -19.49 -6.66 0.35
N ALA A 129 -19.14 -6.48 -0.92
CA ALA A 129 -18.25 -5.42 -1.40
C ALA A 129 -16.81 -5.42 -0.86
N PHE A 130 -16.36 -6.42 -0.07
CA PHE A 130 -15.01 -6.42 0.50
C PHE A 130 -13.89 -6.23 -0.55
N ALA A 131 -13.95 -6.97 -1.66
CA ALA A 131 -12.96 -6.85 -2.72
C ALA A 131 -12.92 -5.44 -3.34
N GLU A 132 -14.09 -4.83 -3.53
CA GLU A 132 -14.23 -3.47 -4.06
C GLU A 132 -13.72 -2.42 -3.07
N VAL A 133 -14.09 -2.55 -1.78
CA VAL A 133 -13.63 -1.67 -0.70
C VAL A 133 -12.13 -1.77 -0.50
N LEU A 134 -11.57 -2.98 -0.51
CA LEU A 134 -10.13 -3.19 -0.40
C LEU A 134 -9.38 -2.57 -1.60
N ALA A 135 -9.91 -2.76 -2.81
CA ALA A 135 -9.35 -2.16 -4.02
C ALA A 135 -9.46 -0.63 -4.03
N ALA A 136 -10.48 -0.06 -3.40
CA ALA A 136 -10.67 1.39 -3.27
C ALA A 136 -9.94 2.02 -2.07
N SER A 137 -9.50 1.21 -1.09
CA SER A 137 -8.81 1.68 0.11
C SER A 137 -7.44 2.28 -0.21
N GLY A 138 -7.09 3.39 0.43
CA GLY A 138 -5.84 4.10 0.19
C GLY A 138 -5.07 4.41 1.47
N GLU A 139 -4.19 5.42 1.36
CA GLU A 139 -3.37 5.87 2.47
C GLU A 139 -4.17 6.34 3.71
N ALA A 140 -5.38 6.87 3.52
CA ALA A 140 -6.23 7.31 4.63
C ALA A 140 -6.67 6.12 5.50
N GLU A 141 -7.24 5.08 4.88
CA GLU A 141 -7.64 3.84 5.53
C GLU A 141 -6.44 3.12 6.16
N TYR A 142 -5.30 3.08 5.47
CA TYR A 142 -4.08 2.48 6.01
C TYR A 142 -3.59 3.19 7.29
N ARG A 143 -3.60 4.53 7.31
CA ARG A 143 -3.23 5.30 8.52
C ARG A 143 -4.23 5.12 9.65
N ALA A 144 -5.52 5.01 9.34
CA ALA A 144 -6.55 4.70 10.31
C ALA A 144 -6.36 3.31 10.91
N ALA A 145 -6.17 2.28 10.07
CA ALA A 145 -5.86 0.91 10.49
C ALA A 145 -4.64 0.85 11.43
N THR A 146 -3.54 1.51 11.04
CA THR A 146 -2.31 1.57 11.84
C THR A 146 -2.55 2.19 13.23
N ARG A 147 -3.33 3.28 13.31
CA ARG A 147 -3.69 3.94 14.57
C ARG A 147 -4.49 3.02 15.49
N LEU A 148 -5.30 2.13 14.90
CA LEU A 148 -6.10 1.14 15.60
C LEU A 148 -5.36 -0.19 15.86
N LYS A 149 -4.09 -0.30 15.44
CA LYS A 149 -3.29 -1.53 15.49
C LYS A 149 -3.90 -2.70 14.72
N GLU A 150 -4.64 -2.40 13.66
CA GLU A 150 -5.23 -3.38 12.74
C GLU A 150 -4.50 -3.38 11.39
N SER A 151 -4.69 -4.44 10.62
CA SER A 151 -4.21 -4.49 9.24
C SER A 151 -5.12 -3.69 8.31
N GLY A 152 -4.60 -3.26 7.15
CA GLY A 152 -5.41 -2.53 6.15
C GLY A 152 -6.57 -3.37 5.62
N GLU A 153 -6.37 -4.68 5.50
CA GLU A 153 -7.37 -5.65 5.07
C GLU A 153 -8.48 -5.81 6.11
N VAL A 154 -8.13 -5.94 7.40
CA VAL A 154 -9.13 -5.99 8.48
C VAL A 154 -9.92 -4.69 8.53
N TYR A 155 -9.27 -3.54 8.39
CA TYR A 155 -9.95 -2.24 8.34
C TYR A 155 -10.89 -2.10 7.13
N ALA A 156 -10.47 -2.59 5.96
CA ALA A 156 -11.32 -2.65 4.78
C ALA A 156 -12.52 -3.58 4.99
N ALA A 157 -12.34 -4.71 5.67
CA ALA A 157 -13.43 -5.62 6.03
C ALA A 157 -14.43 -4.97 7.00
N ILE A 158 -13.95 -4.24 8.01
CA ILE A 158 -14.80 -3.44 8.92
C ILE A 158 -15.57 -2.38 8.13
N SER A 159 -14.90 -1.64 7.25
CA SER A 159 -15.54 -0.59 6.43
C SER A 159 -16.62 -1.16 5.51
N ALA A 160 -16.33 -2.29 4.85
CA ALA A 160 -17.29 -3.00 4.02
C ALA A 160 -18.49 -3.51 4.84
N HIS A 161 -18.25 -3.98 6.07
CA HIS A 161 -19.30 -4.46 6.96
C HIS A 161 -20.21 -3.33 7.49
N LEU A 162 -19.61 -2.21 7.90
CA LEU A 162 -20.35 -1.08 8.49
C LEU A 162 -21.08 -0.24 7.43
N TRP A 163 -20.43 0.05 6.30
CA TRP A 163 -20.90 1.07 5.35
C TRP A 163 -21.00 0.57 3.90
N GLY A 164 -20.49 -0.64 3.60
CA GLY A 164 -20.44 -1.18 2.24
C GLY A 164 -19.48 -0.43 1.29
N ARG A 165 -18.71 0.53 1.80
CA ARG A 165 -17.78 1.40 1.05
C ARG A 165 -16.55 1.72 1.90
N THR A 166 -15.57 2.44 1.35
CA THR A 166 -14.39 2.88 2.12
C THR A 166 -14.76 3.98 3.11
N MET A 167 -14.00 4.12 4.19
CA MET A 167 -14.15 5.22 5.16
C MET A 167 -14.08 6.59 4.47
N SER A 168 -13.16 6.76 3.52
CA SER A 168 -13.05 8.03 2.78
C SER A 168 -14.28 8.33 1.94
N ALA A 169 -14.89 7.31 1.30
CA ALA A 169 -16.13 7.49 0.54
C ALA A 169 -17.30 7.85 1.46
N GLU A 170 -17.48 7.11 2.56
CA GLU A 170 -18.53 7.39 3.54
C GLU A 170 -18.39 8.79 4.17
N ARG A 171 -17.15 9.20 4.49
CA ARG A 171 -16.86 10.55 4.99
C ARG A 171 -17.31 11.63 4.00
N ASP A 172 -17.05 11.40 2.72
CA ASP A 172 -17.34 12.38 1.67
C ASP A 172 -18.86 12.47 1.44
N ASP A 173 -19.56 11.34 1.45
CA ASP A 173 -21.03 11.30 1.39
C ASP A 173 -21.68 12.00 2.58
N LEU A 174 -21.25 11.71 3.82
CA LEU A 174 -21.76 12.38 5.02
C LEU A 174 -21.49 13.90 5.02
N ALA A 175 -20.35 14.31 4.44
CA ALA A 175 -20.04 15.73 4.30
C ALA A 175 -20.95 16.41 3.28
N GLU A 176 -21.30 15.74 2.18
CA GLU A 176 -22.23 16.24 1.16
C GLU A 176 -23.68 16.29 1.67
N GLU A 177 -24.13 15.25 2.36
CA GLU A 177 -25.48 15.17 2.97
C GLU A 177 -25.73 16.26 4.02
N SER A 178 -24.67 16.77 4.65
CA SER A 178 -24.79 17.87 5.62
C SER A 178 -25.23 19.21 5.02
N GLY A 179 -25.31 19.32 3.67
CA GLY A 179 -25.79 20.50 2.97
C GLY A 179 -24.86 21.72 3.09
N ALA A 180 -23.61 21.52 3.49
CA ALA A 180 -22.65 22.57 3.72
C ALA A 180 -22.25 23.27 2.40
N ALA A 181 -22.24 24.61 2.40
CA ALA A 181 -21.61 25.37 1.32
C ALA A 181 -20.14 24.98 1.17
N ALA A 182 -19.56 25.18 -0.02
CA ALA A 182 -18.19 24.76 -0.35
C ALA A 182 -17.11 25.18 0.68
N ALA A 183 -17.29 26.33 1.34
CA ALA A 183 -16.39 26.82 2.39
C ALA A 183 -16.45 26.02 3.71
N GLY A 184 -17.56 25.32 3.99
CA GLY A 184 -17.75 24.51 5.19
C GLY A 184 -17.37 23.03 5.01
N LEU A 185 -17.28 22.55 3.77
CA LEU A 185 -17.14 21.12 3.45
C LEU A 185 -15.92 20.47 4.13
N THR A 186 -14.81 21.19 4.25
CA THR A 186 -13.60 20.70 4.95
C THR A 186 -13.85 20.45 6.44
N ALA A 187 -14.56 21.35 7.12
CA ALA A 187 -14.88 21.20 8.54
C ALA A 187 -15.87 20.04 8.77
N HIS A 188 -16.82 19.86 7.85
CA HIS A 188 -17.77 18.74 7.88
C HIS A 188 -17.07 17.40 7.62
N ARG A 189 -16.20 17.30 6.61
CA ARG A 189 -15.35 16.12 6.38
C ARG A 189 -14.52 15.75 7.61
N GLY A 190 -13.95 16.74 8.30
CA GLY A 190 -13.18 16.51 9.52
C GLY A 190 -14.02 16.06 10.72
N ARG A 191 -15.31 16.43 10.79
CA ARG A 191 -16.24 15.89 11.79
C ARG A 191 -16.66 14.46 11.42
N ALA A 192 -17.10 14.24 10.18
CA ALA A 192 -17.48 12.93 9.68
C ALA A 192 -16.37 11.90 9.88
N ALA A 193 -15.12 12.24 9.53
CA ALA A 193 -13.97 11.36 9.73
C ALA A 193 -13.76 10.94 11.20
N ARG A 194 -14.00 11.85 12.16
CA ARG A 194 -13.89 11.53 13.59
C ARG A 194 -15.02 10.62 14.07
N THR A 195 -16.24 10.89 13.62
CA THR A 195 -17.40 10.04 13.92
C THR A 195 -17.20 8.62 13.38
N LEU A 196 -16.76 8.47 12.13
CA LEU A 196 -16.48 7.17 11.52
C LEU A 196 -15.34 6.43 12.24
N ASP A 197 -14.28 7.15 12.64
CA ASP A 197 -13.22 6.55 13.46
C ASP A 197 -13.74 6.06 14.83
N GLU A 198 -14.63 6.81 15.47
CA GLU A 198 -15.28 6.42 16.73
C GLU A 198 -16.17 5.19 16.56
N GLU A 199 -16.91 5.09 15.44
CA GLU A 199 -17.71 3.93 15.08
C GLU A 199 -16.85 2.67 14.93
N VAL A 200 -15.75 2.75 14.18
CA VAL A 200 -14.82 1.62 14.02
C VAL A 200 -14.21 1.24 15.37
N GLN A 201 -13.82 2.20 16.20
CA GLN A 201 -13.31 1.93 17.54
C GLN A 201 -14.36 1.30 18.45
N ALA A 202 -15.61 1.72 18.36
CA ALA A 202 -16.71 1.13 19.12
C ALA A 202 -17.00 -0.29 18.66
N PHE A 203 -16.90 -0.55 17.35
CA PHE A 203 -17.05 -1.87 16.77
C PHE A 203 -15.95 -2.83 17.26
N ILE A 204 -14.69 -2.42 17.22
CA ILE A 204 -13.55 -3.23 17.70
C ILE A 204 -13.62 -3.50 19.23
N ARG A 205 -14.17 -2.55 20.02
CA ARG A 205 -14.28 -2.65 21.48
C ARG A 205 -15.51 -3.40 21.99
N LYS A 206 -16.43 -3.81 21.11
CA LYS A 206 -17.67 -4.47 21.53
C LYS A 206 -17.48 -5.94 21.97
N GLU A 207 -16.24 -6.39 22.02
CA GLU A 207 -15.72 -7.67 22.52
C GLU A 207 -14.63 -7.40 23.58
#